data_AF-A0AAU1UPQ3-F1
#
_entry.id   AF-A0AAU1UPQ3-F1
#
_cell.length_a   1.000
_cell.length_b   1.000
_cell.length_c   1.000
_cell.angle_alpha   90.00
_cell.angle_beta   90.00
_cell.angle_gamma   90.00
#
_symmetry.space_group_name_H-M   'P 1'
#
loop_
_entity.id
_entity.type
_entity.pdbx_description
1 polymer ?
#
loop_
_entity_poly.entity_id
_entity_poly.type
_entity_poly.pdbx_seq_one_letter_code
_entity_poly.pdbx_strand_id
1 'polypeptide(L)'
;MAALGADYPGPFGLPWREGKRPYGHSALKTAAACLKGFYLHLGTLGVNPALAEALRVTRLPTRTDRRRAMLGHVLHSMPANPLAPAERVRRHPKMLPEGARDLLLGAVSCARDRMVVTWLADGGFRVGELCGLRLVDLHLREQAACGQCRGPHVHICHREDNANRARVKTKSPWTWQDNTVCGGTVRRASPAMIHTYFEYITTQHPAQAVHGMLLVGLHGPSRGQP
;
A
#
# COMPACT_ATOMS: atom_id res chain seq x y z
N MET A 1 -1.31 24.79 -13.90
CA MET A 1 -0.30 23.79 -13.47
C MET A 1 1.14 24.31 -13.50
N ALA A 2 1.50 25.23 -14.41
CA ALA A 2 2.83 25.86 -14.48
C ALA A 2 3.33 26.41 -13.12
N ALA A 3 2.54 27.29 -12.48
CA ALA A 3 2.86 27.85 -11.16
C ALA A 3 3.01 26.79 -10.04
N LEU A 4 2.44 25.60 -10.20
CA LEU A 4 2.52 24.51 -9.22
C LEU A 4 3.71 23.57 -9.45
N GLY A 5 4.46 23.74 -10.55
CA GLY A 5 5.65 22.94 -10.86
C GLY A 5 5.55 22.05 -12.08
N ALA A 6 4.60 22.30 -12.98
CA ALA A 6 4.71 21.75 -14.34
C ALA A 6 5.86 22.42 -15.09
N ASP A 7 6.47 21.70 -16.02
CA ASP A 7 7.51 22.24 -16.89
C ASP A 7 6.87 23.27 -17.85
N TYR A 8 7.17 24.54 -17.63
CA TYR A 8 6.61 25.65 -18.39
C TYR A 8 7.54 26.86 -18.28
N PRO A 9 8.02 27.39 -19.41
CA PRO A 9 8.73 28.67 -19.41
C PRO A 9 7.73 29.76 -19.04
N GLY A 10 7.97 30.47 -17.94
CA GLY A 10 7.14 31.60 -17.53
C GLY A 10 7.14 32.73 -18.58
N PRO A 11 6.36 33.80 -18.36
CA PRO A 11 6.20 34.89 -19.32
C PRO A 11 7.52 35.55 -19.75
N PHE A 12 8.58 35.44 -18.94
CA PHE A 12 9.91 35.97 -19.23
C PHE A 12 10.92 34.89 -19.67
N GLY A 13 10.45 33.71 -20.09
CA GLY A 13 11.31 32.56 -20.42
C GLY A 13 11.95 31.89 -19.19
N LEU A 14 11.70 32.40 -17.99
CA LEU A 14 12.22 31.86 -16.74
C LEU A 14 11.28 30.80 -16.16
N PRO A 15 11.80 29.65 -15.67
CA PRO A 15 10.98 28.68 -14.96
C PRO A 15 10.31 29.30 -13.74
N TRP A 16 9.03 28.99 -13.51
CA TRP A 16 8.30 29.46 -12.32
C TRP A 16 8.91 28.99 -10.98
N ARG A 17 9.72 27.93 -11.00
CA ARG A 17 10.41 27.39 -9.82
C ARG A 17 11.91 27.44 -10.05
N GLU A 18 12.54 28.50 -9.57
CA GLU A 18 13.99 28.67 -9.64
C GLU A 18 14.71 27.59 -8.82
N GLY A 19 15.78 27.03 -9.37
CA GLY A 19 16.61 26.00 -8.72
C GLY A 19 15.93 24.65 -8.45
N LYS A 20 14.69 24.43 -8.92
CA LYS A 20 13.95 23.19 -8.65
C LYS A 20 13.52 22.49 -9.94
N ARG A 21 13.73 21.18 -9.99
CA ARG A 21 13.26 20.35 -11.10
C ARG A 21 11.72 20.37 -11.19
N PRO A 22 11.16 20.36 -12.41
CA PRO A 22 9.73 20.17 -12.61
C PRO A 22 9.23 18.87 -11.96
N TYR A 23 7.97 18.87 -11.55
CA TYR A 23 7.33 17.69 -11.00
C TYR A 23 7.14 16.61 -12.06
N GLY A 24 7.38 15.37 -11.66
CA GLY A 24 7.02 14.21 -12.46
C GLY A 24 5.50 14.12 -12.67
N HIS A 25 5.09 13.40 -13.72
CA HIS A 25 3.68 13.30 -14.12
C HIS A 25 2.73 12.86 -13.00
N SER A 26 3.13 11.88 -12.19
CA SER A 26 2.34 11.43 -11.03
C SER A 26 2.17 12.53 -9.97
N ALA A 27 3.23 13.30 -9.69
CA ALA A 27 3.16 14.41 -8.75
C ALA A 27 2.27 15.55 -9.28
N LEU A 28 2.31 15.83 -10.59
CA LEU A 28 1.40 16.78 -11.23
C LEU A 28 -0.06 16.31 -11.18
N LYS A 29 -0.34 15.01 -11.38
CA LYS A 29 -1.69 14.45 -11.20
C LYS A 29 -2.19 14.63 -9.76
N THR A 30 -1.33 14.42 -8.76
CA THR A 30 -1.68 14.65 -7.35
C THR A 30 -1.94 16.14 -7.09
N ALA A 31 -1.04 17.02 -7.52
CA ALA A 31 -1.21 18.47 -7.36
C ALA A 31 -2.50 18.98 -8.02
N ALA A 32 -2.83 18.49 -9.22
CA ALA A 32 -4.08 18.78 -9.90
C ALA A 32 -5.31 18.32 -9.11
N ALA A 33 -5.25 17.14 -8.45
CA ALA A 33 -6.33 16.64 -7.63
C ALA A 33 -6.53 17.49 -6.36
N CYS A 34 -5.43 17.89 -5.70
CA CYS A 34 -5.46 18.81 -4.57
C CYS A 34 -6.05 20.17 -4.96
N LEU A 35 -5.56 20.76 -6.06
CA LEU A 35 -6.03 22.07 -6.53
C LEU A 35 -7.52 22.05 -6.89
N LYS A 36 -7.97 20.98 -7.55
CA LYS A 36 -9.40 20.76 -7.82
C LYS A 36 -10.20 20.70 -6.51
N GLY A 37 -9.76 19.91 -5.54
CA GLY A 37 -10.43 19.81 -4.24
C GLY A 37 -10.51 21.16 -3.52
N PHE A 38 -9.44 21.95 -3.57
CA PHE A 38 -9.40 23.30 -3.00
C PHE A 38 -10.44 24.24 -3.64
N TYR A 39 -10.47 24.35 -4.98
CA TYR A 39 -11.44 25.23 -5.64
C TYR A 39 -12.88 24.74 -5.53
N LEU A 40 -13.11 23.42 -5.47
CA LEU A 40 -14.45 22.89 -5.17
C LEU A 40 -14.91 23.29 -3.76
N HIS A 41 -14.01 23.23 -2.77
CA HIS A 41 -14.32 23.70 -1.42
C HIS A 41 -14.57 25.21 -1.37
N LEU A 42 -13.76 26.03 -2.04
CA LEU A 42 -14.01 27.47 -2.17
C LEU A 42 -15.38 27.77 -2.79
N GLY A 43 -15.80 26.98 -3.79
CA GLY A 43 -17.15 27.07 -4.37
C GLY A 43 -18.26 26.81 -3.35
N THR A 44 -18.07 25.88 -2.41
CA THR A 44 -19.03 25.66 -1.30
C THR A 44 -19.13 26.84 -0.34
N LEU A 45 -18.10 27.69 -0.30
CA LEU A 45 -18.06 28.94 0.47
C LEU A 45 -18.55 30.15 -0.35
N GLY A 46 -19.06 29.92 -1.57
CA GLY A 46 -19.55 30.98 -2.47
C GLY A 46 -18.46 31.72 -3.25
N VAL A 47 -17.20 31.31 -3.15
CA VAL A 47 -16.08 31.95 -3.86
C VAL A 47 -15.96 31.36 -5.27
N ASN A 48 -16.15 32.20 -6.28
CA ASN A 48 -16.06 31.86 -7.71
C ASN A 48 -16.83 30.56 -8.08
N PRO A 49 -18.17 30.56 -7.95
CA PRO A 49 -19.00 29.38 -8.19
C PRO A 49 -18.91 28.87 -9.63
N ALA A 50 -18.67 29.76 -10.60
CA ALA A 50 -18.50 29.40 -12.00
C ALA A 50 -17.26 28.50 -12.22
N LEU A 51 -16.13 28.82 -11.59
CA LEU A 51 -14.93 27.97 -11.64
C LEU A 51 -15.17 26.62 -10.95
N ALA A 52 -15.84 26.63 -9.79
CA ALA A 52 -16.16 25.40 -9.09
C ALA A 52 -17.03 24.47 -9.94
N GLU A 53 -18.04 25.02 -10.62
CA GLU A 53 -18.91 24.27 -11.53
C GLU A 53 -18.13 23.77 -12.77
N ALA A 54 -17.27 24.58 -13.37
CA ALA A 54 -16.41 24.15 -14.48
C ALA A 54 -15.45 23.00 -14.10
N LEU A 55 -14.99 22.95 -12.84
CA LEU A 55 -14.14 21.88 -12.33
C LEU A 55 -14.93 20.64 -11.85
N ARG A 56 -16.26 20.77 -11.75
CA ARG A 56 -17.16 19.76 -11.19
C ARG A 56 -17.37 18.62 -12.18
N VAL A 57 -16.42 17.71 -12.20
CA VAL A 57 -16.63 16.40 -12.84
C VAL A 57 -17.60 15.61 -11.96
N THR A 58 -18.80 15.38 -12.47
CA THR A 58 -19.90 14.67 -11.80
C THR A 58 -19.53 13.26 -11.37
N ARG A 59 -18.64 12.58 -12.12
CA ARG A 59 -18.17 11.23 -11.79
C ARG A 59 -16.74 10.97 -12.29
N LEU A 60 -15.84 10.60 -11.39
CA LEU A 60 -14.51 10.08 -11.74
C LEU A 60 -14.57 8.56 -11.99
N PRO A 61 -13.64 8.00 -12.80
CA PRO A 61 -13.65 6.58 -13.15
C PRO A 61 -13.41 5.70 -11.91
N THR A 62 -14.31 4.75 -11.70
CA THR A 62 -14.25 3.73 -10.66
C THR A 62 -13.27 2.61 -11.02
N ARG A 63 -13.00 1.69 -10.06
CA ARG A 63 -12.22 0.46 -10.34
C ARG A 63 -12.90 -0.40 -11.41
N THR A 64 -14.22 -0.45 -11.44
CA THR A 64 -14.99 -1.21 -12.42
C THR A 64 -14.86 -0.59 -13.81
N ASP A 65 -14.95 0.73 -13.92
CA ASP A 65 -14.74 1.43 -15.20
C ASP A 65 -13.33 1.13 -15.75
N ARG A 66 -12.30 1.20 -14.88
CA ARG A 66 -10.90 0.86 -15.24
C ARG A 66 -10.70 -0.58 -15.67
N ARG A 67 -11.44 -1.54 -15.09
CA ARG A 67 -11.42 -2.94 -15.55
C ARG A 67 -12.06 -3.10 -16.92
N ARG A 68 -13.17 -2.39 -17.17
CA ARG A 68 -13.84 -2.41 -18.48
C ARG A 68 -12.99 -1.79 -19.59
N ALA A 69 -12.21 -0.76 -19.29
CA ALA A 69 -11.25 -0.20 -20.25
C ALA A 69 -10.09 -1.12 -20.63
N MET A 70 -9.85 -2.22 -19.88
CA MET A 70 -8.93 -3.26 -20.38
C MET A 70 -9.47 -3.90 -21.66
N LEU A 71 -10.79 -3.88 -21.85
CA LEU A 71 -11.44 -4.21 -23.11
C LEU A 71 -11.53 -2.91 -23.93
N GLY A 72 -10.43 -2.56 -24.60
CA GLY A 72 -10.29 -1.31 -25.35
C GLY A 72 -11.32 -1.09 -26.47
N HIS A 73 -12.08 -2.13 -26.84
CA HIS A 73 -13.20 -2.08 -27.78
C HIS A 73 -14.54 -1.66 -27.14
N VAL A 74 -14.65 -1.64 -25.80
CA VAL A 74 -15.89 -1.30 -25.08
C VAL A 74 -15.86 0.14 -24.56
N LEU A 75 -14.68 0.66 -24.25
CA LEU A 75 -14.56 1.98 -23.62
C LEU A 75 -13.34 2.74 -24.17
N HIS A 76 -13.60 3.74 -25.00
CA HIS A 76 -12.55 4.52 -25.68
C HIS A 76 -12.08 5.76 -24.90
N SER A 77 -12.82 6.21 -23.89
CA SER A 77 -12.45 7.37 -23.08
C SER A 77 -12.97 7.29 -21.64
N MET A 78 -12.34 8.04 -20.73
CA MET A 78 -12.73 8.14 -19.33
C MET A 78 -12.77 9.59 -18.87
N PRO A 79 -13.74 9.97 -18.02
CA PRO A 79 -13.69 11.24 -17.33
C PRO A 79 -12.37 11.39 -16.59
N ALA A 80 -11.69 12.53 -16.74
CA ALA A 80 -10.45 12.82 -16.06
C ALA A 80 -10.57 14.14 -15.29
N ASN A 81 -9.67 14.36 -14.33
CA ASN A 81 -9.54 15.68 -13.73
C ASN A 81 -9.10 16.68 -14.82
N PRO A 82 -9.86 17.75 -15.10
CA PRO A 82 -9.53 18.71 -16.16
C PRO A 82 -8.20 19.45 -15.90
N LEU A 83 -7.75 19.51 -14.64
CA LEU A 83 -6.46 20.10 -14.28
C LEU A 83 -5.28 19.13 -14.42
N ALA A 84 -5.54 17.84 -14.62
CA ALA A 84 -4.47 16.84 -14.71
C ALA A 84 -3.71 16.98 -16.03
N PRO A 85 -2.39 16.76 -16.03
CA PRO A 85 -1.62 16.73 -17.27
C PRO A 85 -2.12 15.62 -18.21
N ALA A 86 -2.00 15.86 -19.52
CA ALA A 86 -2.35 14.91 -20.57
C ALA A 86 -1.76 13.52 -20.27
N GLU A 87 -2.55 12.47 -20.52
CA GLU A 87 -2.17 11.11 -20.15
C GLU A 87 -0.94 10.66 -20.93
N ARG A 88 0.12 10.28 -20.19
CA ARG A 88 1.28 9.61 -20.77
C ARG A 88 1.06 8.11 -20.72
N VAL A 89 1.64 7.39 -21.69
CA VAL A 89 1.67 5.92 -21.73
C VAL A 89 2.05 5.39 -20.34
N ARG A 90 1.18 4.56 -19.77
CA ARG A 90 1.44 3.90 -18.49
C ARG A 90 2.68 3.02 -18.66
N ARG A 91 3.71 3.28 -17.84
CA ARG A 91 4.82 2.34 -17.71
C ARG A 91 4.32 1.11 -16.95
N HIS A 92 4.66 -0.07 -17.46
CA HIS A 92 4.45 -1.31 -16.72
C HIS A 92 5.22 -1.24 -15.39
N PRO A 93 4.67 -1.78 -14.29
CA PRO A 93 5.41 -1.93 -13.05
C PRO A 93 6.76 -2.60 -13.33
N LYS A 94 7.84 -2.05 -12.76
CA LYS A 94 9.16 -2.68 -12.88
C LYS A 94 9.10 -4.03 -12.16
N MET A 95 9.29 -5.10 -12.91
CA MET A 95 9.39 -6.44 -12.34
C MET A 95 10.73 -6.61 -11.65
N LEU A 96 10.76 -7.48 -10.65
CA LEU A 96 11.99 -7.87 -10.00
C LEU A 96 12.90 -8.59 -11.02
N PRO A 97 14.22 -8.28 -11.08
CA PRO A 97 15.15 -9.05 -11.90
C PRO A 97 15.20 -10.51 -11.46
N GLU A 98 15.56 -11.39 -12.39
CA GLU A 98 15.80 -12.80 -12.10
C GLU A 98 16.89 -12.94 -11.00
N GLY A 99 16.71 -13.90 -10.08
CA GLY A 99 17.64 -14.16 -8.97
C GLY A 99 17.71 -13.07 -7.88
N ALA A 100 17.01 -11.94 -8.01
CA ALA A 100 17.13 -10.86 -7.04
C ALA A 100 16.61 -11.24 -5.63
N ARG A 101 15.68 -12.19 -5.53
CA ARG A 101 15.25 -12.75 -4.25
C ARG A 101 16.41 -13.44 -3.54
N ASP A 102 17.18 -14.27 -4.24
CA ASP A 102 18.28 -15.03 -3.66
C ASP A 102 19.44 -14.12 -3.30
N LEU A 103 19.71 -13.09 -4.12
CA LEU A 103 20.66 -12.02 -3.78
C LEU A 103 20.27 -11.28 -2.50
N LEU A 104 18.99 -10.93 -2.34
CA LEU A 104 18.49 -10.29 -1.11
C LEU A 104 18.58 -11.21 0.09
N LEU A 105 18.25 -12.50 -0.07
CA LEU A 105 18.37 -13.49 1.00
C LEU A 105 19.82 -13.71 1.43
N GLY A 106 20.79 -13.63 0.51
CA GLY A 106 22.22 -13.67 0.82
C GLY A 106 22.74 -12.41 1.52
N ALA A 107 22.05 -11.27 1.39
CA ALA A 107 22.46 -10.00 2.01
C ALA A 107 21.89 -9.80 3.42
N VAL A 108 20.80 -10.47 3.80
CA VAL A 108 20.18 -10.32 5.12
C VAL A 108 20.88 -11.18 6.18
N SER A 109 21.19 -10.58 7.32
CA SER A 109 22.00 -11.22 8.37
C SER A 109 21.17 -11.82 9.52
N CYS A 110 19.87 -11.49 9.64
CA CYS A 110 19.03 -11.97 10.74
C CYS A 110 17.81 -12.77 10.26
N ALA A 111 17.31 -13.69 11.11
CA ALA A 111 16.17 -14.54 10.82
C ALA A 111 14.88 -13.73 10.57
N ARG A 112 14.69 -12.62 11.30
CA ARG A 112 13.58 -11.69 11.04
C ARG A 112 13.59 -11.15 9.61
N ASP A 113 14.74 -10.67 9.14
CA ASP A 113 14.84 -10.05 7.82
C ASP A 113 14.74 -11.12 6.70
N ARG A 114 15.27 -12.33 6.94
CA ARG A 114 15.02 -13.51 6.08
C ARG A 114 13.54 -13.84 5.97
N MET A 115 12.82 -13.83 7.10
CA MET A 115 11.37 -14.02 7.13
C MET A 115 10.66 -12.90 6.35
N VAL A 116 11.02 -11.63 6.55
CA VAL A 116 10.41 -10.49 5.85
C VAL A 116 10.59 -10.61 4.33
N VAL A 117 11.79 -10.90 3.84
CA VAL A 117 12.06 -11.07 2.40
C VAL A 117 11.25 -12.24 1.84
N THR A 118 11.26 -13.38 2.54
CA THR A 118 10.51 -14.58 2.12
C THR A 118 9.00 -14.31 2.06
N TRP A 119 8.44 -13.66 3.08
CA TRP A 119 7.01 -13.39 3.16
C TRP A 119 6.58 -12.36 2.11
N LEU A 120 7.35 -11.30 1.87
CA LEU A 120 7.05 -10.32 0.82
C LEU A 120 7.06 -10.96 -0.57
N ALA A 121 8.00 -11.88 -0.82
CA ALA A 121 8.13 -12.58 -2.10
C ALA A 121 7.00 -13.60 -2.33
N ASP A 122 6.79 -14.51 -1.37
CA ASP A 122 5.88 -15.64 -1.52
C ASP A 122 4.41 -15.25 -1.28
N GLY A 123 4.17 -14.40 -0.29
CA GLY A 123 2.83 -14.01 0.13
C GLY A 123 2.32 -12.72 -0.51
N GLY A 124 3.14 -11.99 -1.28
CA GLY A 124 2.71 -10.77 -1.98
C GLY A 124 2.18 -9.68 -1.05
N PHE A 125 2.73 -9.57 0.16
CA PHE A 125 2.32 -8.55 1.12
C PHE A 125 2.71 -7.15 0.70
N ARG A 126 1.81 -6.20 0.95
CA ARG A 126 2.25 -4.81 1.09
C ARG A 126 3.03 -4.70 2.38
N VAL A 127 4.06 -3.86 2.39
CA VAL A 127 4.87 -3.62 3.60
C VAL A 127 4.00 -3.30 4.81
N GLY A 128 3.02 -2.40 4.68
CA GLY A 128 2.10 -2.07 5.78
C GLY A 128 1.15 -3.20 6.21
N GLU A 129 0.89 -4.19 5.34
CA GLU A 129 0.14 -5.40 5.73
C GLU A 129 1.02 -6.30 6.59
N LEU A 130 2.26 -6.57 6.17
CA LEU A 130 3.22 -7.39 6.91
C LEU A 130 3.58 -6.77 8.27
N CYS A 131 3.88 -5.47 8.30
CA CYS A 131 4.17 -4.74 9.53
C CYS A 131 2.98 -4.67 10.50
N GLY A 132 1.76 -4.87 10.01
CA GLY A 132 0.54 -4.82 10.81
C GLY A 132 0.07 -6.18 11.35
N LEU A 133 0.78 -7.28 11.02
CA LEU A 133 0.41 -8.62 11.46
C LEU A 133 0.65 -8.81 12.95
N ARG A 134 -0.30 -9.47 13.60
CA ARG A 134 -0.19 -10.00 14.95
C ARG A 134 -0.06 -11.52 14.89
N LEU A 135 0.57 -12.14 15.89
CA LEU A 135 0.75 -13.60 16.00
C LEU A 135 -0.58 -14.36 15.91
N VAL A 136 -1.68 -13.79 16.44
CA VAL A 136 -3.03 -14.36 16.37
C VAL A 136 -3.60 -14.42 14.94
N ASP A 137 -3.01 -13.70 13.98
CA ASP A 137 -3.44 -13.71 12.58
C ASP A 137 -2.90 -14.91 11.79
N LEU A 138 -1.94 -15.64 12.37
CA LEU A 138 -1.15 -16.66 11.70
C LEU A 138 -1.76 -18.04 11.93
N HIS A 139 -2.29 -18.63 10.87
CA HIS A 139 -2.84 -19.98 10.88
C HIS A 139 -1.90 -20.91 10.11
N LEU A 140 -0.76 -21.24 10.70
CA LEU A 140 0.33 -21.97 10.04
C LEU A 140 0.23 -23.50 10.18
N ARG A 141 -1.00 -24.02 10.26
CA ARG A 141 -1.29 -25.46 10.34
C ARG A 141 -2.40 -25.83 9.37
N GLU A 142 -2.44 -27.09 8.99
CA GLU A 142 -3.59 -27.67 8.30
C GLU A 142 -4.84 -27.57 9.17
N GLN A 143 -5.99 -27.35 8.51
CA GLN A 143 -7.32 -27.31 9.12
C GLN A 143 -7.40 -26.37 10.33
N ALA A 144 -6.93 -25.13 10.16
CA ALA A 144 -7.05 -24.12 11.20
C ALA A 144 -8.52 -23.86 11.59
N ALA A 145 -8.73 -23.48 12.85
CA ALA A 145 -10.06 -23.43 13.47
C ALA A 145 -11.01 -22.40 12.82
N CYS A 146 -10.50 -21.43 12.06
CA CYS A 146 -11.34 -20.46 11.37
C CYS A 146 -12.19 -21.06 10.25
N GLY A 147 -11.84 -22.23 9.72
CA GLY A 147 -12.57 -22.91 8.65
C GLY A 147 -12.54 -22.22 7.28
N GLN A 148 -11.73 -21.17 7.09
CA GLN A 148 -11.72 -20.37 5.86
C GLN A 148 -10.71 -20.85 4.81
N CYS A 149 -9.71 -21.63 5.22
CA CYS A 149 -8.80 -22.31 4.31
C CYS A 149 -8.36 -23.66 4.90
N ARG A 150 -8.18 -24.65 4.03
CA ARG A 150 -7.68 -25.98 4.44
C ARG A 150 -6.22 -25.94 4.84
N GLY A 151 -5.38 -25.34 3.99
CA GLY A 151 -3.93 -25.24 4.24
C GLY A 151 -3.53 -24.00 5.04
N PRO A 152 -2.24 -23.88 5.38
CA PRO A 152 -1.67 -22.74 6.09
C PRO A 152 -1.97 -21.39 5.45
N HIS A 153 -2.33 -20.40 6.26
CA HIS A 153 -2.72 -19.07 5.80
C HIS A 153 -2.56 -17.99 6.87
N VAL A 154 -2.70 -16.73 6.45
CA VAL A 154 -2.60 -15.54 7.28
C VAL A 154 -3.80 -14.64 7.04
N HIS A 155 -4.37 -14.11 8.12
CA HIS A 155 -5.44 -13.12 8.09
C HIS A 155 -4.89 -11.70 8.12
N ILE A 156 -5.17 -10.91 7.08
CA ILE A 156 -4.79 -9.50 7.04
C ILE A 156 -5.98 -8.67 7.49
N CYS A 157 -5.88 -8.20 8.74
CA CYS A 157 -6.95 -7.51 9.44
C CYS A 157 -6.62 -6.03 9.60
N HIS A 158 -7.59 -5.16 9.29
CA HIS A 158 -7.44 -3.73 9.55
C HIS A 158 -7.61 -3.45 11.04
N ARG A 159 -6.59 -2.83 11.66
CA ARG A 159 -6.55 -2.48 13.09
C ARG A 159 -6.18 -1.01 13.30
N GLU A 160 -6.97 -0.31 14.12
CA GLU A 160 -6.70 1.09 14.48
C GLU A 160 -5.72 1.19 15.68
N ASP A 161 -5.48 0.09 16.38
CA ASP A 161 -4.80 -0.01 17.68
C ASP A 161 -3.44 -0.73 17.60
N ASN A 162 -2.90 -0.98 16.39
CA ASN A 162 -1.55 -1.54 16.27
C ASN A 162 -0.52 -0.62 16.93
N ALA A 163 0.33 -1.18 17.78
CA ALA A 163 1.28 -0.43 18.58
C ALA A 163 2.31 0.34 17.73
N ASN A 164 2.75 -0.23 16.59
CA ASN A 164 3.59 0.45 15.61
C ASN A 164 2.81 1.34 14.62
N ARG A 165 1.50 1.55 14.84
CA ARG A 165 0.59 2.34 14.01
C ARG A 165 0.42 1.83 12.57
N ALA A 166 0.88 0.62 12.26
CA ALA A 166 0.69 0.03 10.94
C ALA A 166 -0.81 -0.23 10.68
N ARG A 167 -1.30 0.25 9.53
CA ARG A 167 -2.70 0.09 9.11
C ARG A 167 -2.80 -0.52 7.71
N VAL A 168 -3.61 -1.56 7.59
CA VAL A 168 -3.96 -2.14 6.30
C VAL A 168 -4.83 -1.15 5.52
N LYS A 169 -4.57 -0.95 4.23
CA LYS A 169 -5.36 -0.01 3.42
C LYS A 169 -6.82 -0.41 3.23
N THR A 170 -7.07 -1.71 3.09
CA THR A 170 -8.41 -2.27 2.82
C THR A 170 -9.07 -2.69 4.13
N LYS A 171 -10.27 -2.18 4.42
CA LYS A 171 -11.03 -2.49 5.63
C LYS A 171 -11.99 -3.68 5.43
N SER A 172 -11.45 -4.86 5.09
CA SER A 172 -12.27 -6.06 5.00
C SER A 172 -12.79 -6.46 6.40
N PRO A 173 -14.09 -6.83 6.55
CA PRO A 173 -14.64 -7.27 7.82
C PRO A 173 -13.87 -8.47 8.38
N TRP A 174 -13.61 -8.46 9.69
CA TRP A 174 -12.95 -9.53 10.42
C TRP A 174 -13.43 -9.57 11.87
N THR A 175 -13.31 -10.72 12.51
CA THR A 175 -13.66 -10.95 13.91
C THR A 175 -12.54 -11.71 14.60
N TRP A 176 -12.46 -11.58 15.93
CA TRP A 176 -11.61 -12.41 16.78
C TRP A 176 -12.50 -12.96 17.90
N GLN A 177 -12.73 -14.26 17.86
CA GLN A 177 -13.61 -14.99 18.78
C GLN A 177 -12.92 -16.31 19.12
N ASP A 178 -13.02 -16.76 20.37
CA ASP A 178 -12.43 -18.02 20.83
C ASP A 178 -10.94 -18.17 20.44
N ASN A 179 -10.20 -17.08 20.61
CA ASN A 179 -8.78 -16.96 20.26
C ASN A 179 -8.46 -17.25 18.78
N THR A 180 -9.44 -17.17 17.88
CA THR A 180 -9.32 -17.46 16.45
C THR A 180 -9.72 -16.24 15.65
N VAL A 181 -8.86 -15.83 14.71
CA VAL A 181 -9.15 -14.71 13.80
C VAL A 181 -9.90 -15.23 12.58
N CYS A 182 -11.02 -14.61 12.24
CA CYS A 182 -11.82 -14.93 11.07
C CYS A 182 -12.04 -13.69 10.20
N GLY A 183 -12.05 -13.85 8.88
CA GLY A 183 -12.27 -12.79 7.91
C GLY A 183 -10.98 -12.05 7.51
N GLY A 184 -11.10 -10.77 7.23
CA GLY A 184 -10.00 -9.96 6.69
C GLY A 184 -9.67 -10.35 5.25
N THR A 185 -8.48 -10.00 4.79
CA THR A 185 -7.95 -10.54 3.53
C THR A 185 -7.11 -11.77 3.84
N VAL A 186 -7.50 -12.94 3.31
CA VAL A 186 -6.79 -14.19 3.55
C VAL A 186 -5.71 -14.41 2.49
N ARG A 187 -4.50 -14.79 2.91
CA ARG A 187 -3.41 -15.23 2.02
C ARG A 187 -2.87 -16.58 2.45
N ARG A 188 -2.63 -17.48 1.50
CA ARG A 188 -1.97 -18.76 1.78
C ARG A 188 -0.52 -18.51 2.21
N ALA A 189 -0.04 -19.34 3.14
CA ALA A 189 1.35 -19.35 3.56
C ALA A 189 2.08 -20.51 2.85
N SER A 190 3.22 -20.21 2.23
CA SER A 190 4.08 -21.25 1.65
C SER A 190 4.84 -22.01 2.75
N PRO A 191 5.36 -23.23 2.48
CA PRO A 191 6.25 -23.90 3.41
C PRO A 191 7.46 -23.05 3.82
N ALA A 192 8.07 -22.29 2.89
CA ALA A 192 9.19 -21.40 3.18
C ALA A 192 8.81 -20.28 4.16
N MET A 193 7.60 -19.73 4.05
CA MET A 193 7.08 -18.76 5.02
C MET A 193 6.97 -19.36 6.42
N ILE A 194 6.50 -20.61 6.52
CA ILE A 194 6.35 -21.32 7.80
C ILE A 194 7.73 -21.60 8.42
N HIS A 195 8.68 -22.12 7.63
CA HIS A 195 10.04 -22.39 8.11
C HIS A 195 10.73 -21.13 8.63
N THR A 196 10.71 -20.04 7.85
CA THR A 196 11.34 -18.77 8.26
C THR A 196 10.65 -18.13 9.47
N TYR A 197 9.34 -18.31 9.62
CA TYR A 197 8.62 -17.94 10.85
C TYR A 197 9.14 -18.71 12.06
N PHE A 198 9.25 -20.04 11.97
CA PHE A 198 9.73 -20.85 13.08
C PHE A 198 11.19 -20.56 13.42
N GLU A 199 12.04 -20.34 12.42
CA GLU A 199 13.42 -19.90 12.63
C GLU A 199 13.44 -18.57 13.42
N TYR A 200 12.66 -17.58 12.98
CA TYR A 200 12.61 -16.28 13.64
C TYR A 200 12.03 -16.35 15.06
N ILE A 201 10.90 -17.04 15.25
CA ILE A 201 10.19 -17.08 16.54
C ILE A 201 11.00 -17.83 17.61
N THR A 202 11.78 -18.83 17.23
CA THR A 202 12.57 -19.64 18.17
C THR A 202 13.95 -19.07 18.46
N THR A 203 14.52 -18.27 17.55
CA THR A 203 15.91 -17.78 17.68
C THR A 203 16.01 -16.31 18.08
N GLN A 204 15.08 -15.46 17.65
CA GLN A 204 15.25 -14.00 17.71
C GLN A 204 14.06 -13.27 18.32
N HIS A 205 12.85 -13.82 18.22
CA HIS A 205 11.68 -13.18 18.79
C HIS A 205 11.73 -13.20 20.32
N PRO A 206 11.65 -12.04 21.01
CA PRO A 206 11.71 -12.00 22.47
C PRO A 206 10.50 -12.68 23.12
N ALA A 207 10.73 -13.57 24.09
CA ALA A 207 9.67 -14.25 24.84
C ALA A 207 8.89 -13.29 25.74
N GLN A 208 9.54 -12.20 26.18
CA GLN A 208 8.98 -11.16 27.04
C GLN A 208 8.16 -10.09 26.30
N ALA A 209 7.95 -10.25 24.99
CA ALA A 209 7.14 -9.31 24.22
C ALA A 209 5.68 -9.36 24.72
N VAL A 210 5.21 -8.27 25.34
CA VAL A 210 3.85 -8.15 25.90
C VAL A 210 2.80 -7.71 24.88
N HIS A 211 3.20 -7.56 23.62
CA HIS A 211 2.31 -7.17 22.53
C HIS A 211 2.11 -8.34 21.56
N GLY A 212 0.97 -8.37 20.86
CA GLY A 212 0.70 -9.44 19.89
C GLY A 212 1.43 -9.30 18.55
N MET A 213 2.27 -8.29 18.32
CA MET A 213 2.90 -8.03 17.01
C MET A 213 3.87 -9.13 16.59
N LEU A 214 3.86 -9.48 15.30
CA LEU A 214 4.81 -10.46 14.72
C LEU A 214 6.23 -9.88 14.61
N LEU A 215 6.35 -8.66 14.06
CA LEU A 215 7.64 -8.02 13.85
C LEU A 215 7.99 -7.14 15.06
N VAL A 216 9.24 -7.29 15.53
CA VAL A 216 9.80 -6.50 16.63
C VAL A 216 11.17 -5.92 16.28
N GLY A 217 11.55 -4.87 16.99
CA GLY A 217 12.93 -4.40 17.07
C GLY A 217 13.83 -5.48 17.65
N LEU A 218 14.95 -5.80 16.99
CA LEU A 218 15.90 -6.81 17.47
C LEU A 218 17.09 -6.22 18.24
N HIS A 219 17.34 -4.93 18.07
CA HIS A 219 18.56 -4.27 18.54
C HIS A 219 18.24 -2.94 19.19
N GLY A 220 19.18 -2.47 20.03
CA GLY A 220 19.11 -1.16 20.66
C GLY A 220 18.05 -1.08 21.77
N PRO A 221 17.72 0.16 22.20
CA PRO A 221 16.82 0.39 23.34
C PRO A 221 15.36 -0.03 23.09
N SER A 222 14.98 -0.24 21.83
CA SER A 222 13.64 -0.71 21.42
C SER A 222 13.58 -2.22 21.18
N ARG A 223 14.57 -2.99 21.66
CA ARG A 223 14.53 -4.45 21.49
C ARG A 223 13.27 -5.05 22.11
N GLY A 224 12.56 -5.84 21.32
CA GLY A 224 11.28 -6.45 21.70
C GLY A 224 10.09 -5.50 21.71
N GLN A 225 10.26 -4.27 21.22
CA GLN A 225 9.15 -3.35 20.95
C GLN A 225 8.70 -3.46 19.47
N PRO A 226 7.46 -3.07 19.15
CA PRO A 226 6.89 -3.06 17.80
C PRO A 226 7.60 -2.14 16.79
#